data_AF-A0A7R6SX91-F1
#
_entry.id   AF-A0A7R6SX91-F1
#
_cell.length_a   1.000
_cell.length_b   1.000
_cell.length_c   1.000
_cell.angle_alpha   90.00
_cell.angle_beta   90.00
_cell.angle_gamma   90.00
#
_symmetry.space_group_name_H-M   'P 1'
#
loop_
_entity.id
_entity.type
_entity.pdbx_description
1 polymer ?
#
loop_
_entity_poly.entity_id
_entity_poly.type
_entity_poly.pdbx_seq_one_letter_code
_entity_poly.pdbx_strand_id
1 'polypeptide(L)'
;MMATFANLAIILSCVFYAAQLFRQPKTLTSNNRSLVLLLLLCIVLILASAAGQLLISEQSQNSQTLQRLLSNMKDYLAIPLIASLLLATSFNKFWSRAGWGRWVLVLIAMFELARRAEFGEQYAMVLSGITSVALLLAFVRYSQANIRLLGLVGALLAGLSVAVYGTLSILPEYQNALFSDGLLAISLVALGLATREVISLFQNQGAVSTSM
;
A
#
# COMPACT_ATOMS: atom_id res chain seq x y z
N MET A 1 -9.06 15.05 18.14
CA MET A 1 -9.98 15.61 17.12
C MET A 1 -9.36 15.60 15.72
N MET A 2 -8.23 16.29 15.46
CA MET A 2 -7.59 16.26 14.12
C MET A 2 -7.09 14.86 13.70
N ALA A 3 -6.44 14.11 14.59
CA ALA A 3 -6.04 12.72 14.32
C ALA A 3 -7.25 11.79 14.03
N THR A 4 -8.39 12.09 14.64
CA THR A 4 -9.64 11.35 14.45
C THR A 4 -10.15 11.52 13.01
N PHE A 5 -10.11 12.75 12.48
CA PHE A 5 -10.47 13.04 11.09
C PHE A 5 -9.52 12.38 10.09
N ALA A 6 -8.21 12.35 10.37
CA ALA A 6 -7.24 11.69 9.49
C ALA A 6 -7.49 10.17 9.38
N ASN A 7 -7.75 9.50 10.51
CA ASN A 7 -8.09 8.08 10.51
C ASN A 7 -9.41 7.78 9.79
N LEU A 8 -10.44 8.63 9.96
CA LEU A 8 -11.69 8.52 9.19
C LEU A 8 -11.44 8.71 7.68
N ALA A 9 -10.58 9.66 7.30
CA ALA A 9 -10.21 9.87 5.91
C ALA A 9 -9.49 8.64 5.32
N ILE A 10 -8.58 7.99 6.06
CA ILE A 10 -7.96 6.73 5.63
C ILE A 10 -9.03 5.64 5.44
N ILE A 11 -9.94 5.46 6.41
CA ILE A 11 -11.00 4.44 6.31
C ILE A 11 -11.84 4.66 5.05
N LEU A 12 -12.30 5.89 4.81
CA LEU A 12 -13.08 6.23 3.61
C LEU A 12 -12.28 5.99 2.32
N SER A 13 -10.98 6.34 2.33
CA SER A 13 -10.09 6.13 1.19
C SER A 13 -9.83 4.64 0.92
N CYS A 14 -9.71 3.81 1.96
CA CYS A 14 -9.62 2.36 1.85
C CYS A 14 -10.90 1.76 1.26
N VAL A 15 -12.08 2.18 1.74
CA VAL A 15 -13.37 1.74 1.19
C VAL A 15 -13.50 2.17 -0.27
N PHE A 16 -13.11 3.41 -0.60
CA PHE A 16 -13.09 3.89 -1.98
C PHE A 16 -12.16 3.06 -2.87
N TYR A 17 -10.92 2.80 -2.42
CA TYR A 17 -9.97 1.97 -3.15
C TYR A 17 -10.55 0.58 -3.40
N ALA A 18 -11.07 -0.07 -2.36
CA ALA A 18 -11.71 -1.38 -2.48
C ALA A 18 -12.88 -1.35 -3.48
N ALA A 19 -13.73 -0.31 -3.44
CA ALA A 19 -14.81 -0.14 -4.40
C ALA A 19 -14.31 -0.02 -5.85
N GLN A 20 -13.20 0.69 -6.09
CA GLN A 20 -12.60 0.77 -7.44
C GLN A 20 -12.07 -0.59 -7.92
N LEU A 21 -11.58 -1.44 -7.02
CA LEU A 21 -11.14 -2.81 -7.36
C LEU A 21 -12.31 -3.73 -7.74
N PHE A 22 -13.51 -3.52 -7.17
CA PHE A 22 -14.71 -4.29 -7.50
C PHE A 22 -15.48 -3.77 -8.71
N ARG A 23 -15.32 -2.48 -9.08
CA ARG A 23 -15.96 -1.84 -10.25
C ARG A 23 -15.29 -2.23 -11.57
N GLN A 24 -15.14 -3.53 -11.80
CA GLN A 24 -14.53 -4.07 -13.02
C GLN A 24 -15.65 -4.58 -13.94
N PRO A 25 -15.74 -4.07 -15.18
CA PRO A 25 -16.87 -4.36 -16.07
C PRO A 25 -16.84 -5.78 -16.65
N LYS A 26 -15.69 -6.46 -16.58
CA LYS A 26 -15.46 -7.80 -17.15
C LYS A 26 -15.01 -8.77 -16.06
N THR A 27 -15.28 -10.06 -16.27
CA THR A 27 -14.76 -11.12 -15.42
C THR A 27 -13.23 -11.05 -15.35
N LEU A 28 -12.70 -11.12 -14.13
CA LEU A 28 -11.26 -10.98 -13.90
C LEU A 28 -10.53 -12.22 -14.42
N THR A 29 -9.43 -12.00 -15.14
CA THR A 29 -8.47 -13.07 -15.45
C THR A 29 -7.86 -13.61 -14.15
N SER A 30 -7.33 -14.83 -14.17
CA SER A 30 -6.70 -15.45 -12.99
C SER A 30 -5.59 -14.58 -12.36
N ASN A 31 -4.79 -13.94 -13.21
CA ASN A 31 -3.71 -13.04 -12.81
C ASN A 31 -4.25 -11.75 -12.16
N ASN A 32 -5.22 -11.08 -12.79
CA ASN A 32 -5.81 -9.86 -12.23
C ASN A 32 -6.62 -10.13 -10.96
N ARG A 33 -7.28 -11.29 -10.87
CA ARG A 33 -7.95 -11.73 -9.64
C ARG A 33 -6.97 -11.86 -8.48
N SER A 34 -5.81 -12.44 -8.72
CA SER A 34 -4.77 -12.60 -7.70
C SER A 34 -4.24 -11.23 -7.23
N LEU A 35 -3.99 -10.31 -8.17
CA LEU A 35 -3.61 -8.93 -7.84
C LEU A 35 -4.67 -8.21 -7.00
N VAL A 36 -5.94 -8.26 -7.41
CA VAL A 36 -7.05 -7.60 -6.72
C VAL A 36 -7.18 -8.10 -5.28
N LEU A 37 -7.09 -9.42 -5.08
CA LEU A 37 -7.16 -10.01 -3.74
C LEU A 37 -5.99 -9.58 -2.85
N LEU A 38 -4.78 -9.49 -3.40
CA LEU A 38 -3.61 -9.06 -2.64
C LEU A 38 -3.64 -7.57 -2.30
N LEU A 39 -4.08 -6.73 -3.23
CA LEU A 39 -4.33 -5.32 -2.94
C LEU A 39 -5.42 -5.16 -1.88
N LEU A 40 -6.54 -5.88 -1.99
CA LEU A 40 -7.60 -5.87 -0.98
C LEU A 40 -7.09 -6.29 0.40
N LEU A 41 -6.25 -7.32 0.48
CA LEU A 41 -5.60 -7.71 1.73
C LEU A 41 -4.81 -6.54 2.34
N CYS A 42 -3.99 -5.85 1.54
CA CYS A 42 -3.23 -4.69 2.01
C CYS A 42 -4.16 -3.56 2.47
N ILE A 43 -5.21 -3.25 1.71
CA ILE A 43 -6.19 -2.23 2.06
C ILE A 43 -6.91 -2.57 3.37
N VAL A 44 -7.25 -3.83 3.61
CA VAL A 44 -7.84 -4.28 4.88
C VAL A 44 -6.87 -4.09 6.04
N LEU A 45 -5.58 -4.35 5.86
CA LEU A 45 -4.57 -4.11 6.92
C LEU A 45 -4.44 -2.61 7.25
N ILE A 46 -4.41 -1.75 6.23
CA ILE A 46 -4.38 -0.30 6.42
C ILE A 46 -5.65 0.19 7.12
N LEU A 47 -6.83 -0.31 6.69
CA LEU A 47 -8.11 0.00 7.32
C LEU A 47 -8.15 -0.48 8.77
N ALA A 48 -7.69 -1.69 9.07
CA ALA A 48 -7.64 -2.23 10.42
C ALA A 48 -6.74 -1.40 11.34
N SER A 49 -5.61 -0.89 10.82
CA SER A 49 -4.77 0.05 11.56
C SER A 49 -5.50 1.35 11.89
N ALA A 50 -6.18 1.98 10.93
CA ALA A 50 -6.91 3.22 11.16
C ALA A 50 -8.14 3.01 12.08
N ALA A 51 -8.86 1.90 11.90
CA ALA A 51 -9.97 1.53 12.78
C ALA A 51 -9.49 1.22 14.20
N GLY A 52 -8.35 0.56 14.36
CA GLY A 52 -7.73 0.29 15.66
C GLY A 52 -7.41 1.57 16.43
N GLN A 53 -6.94 2.62 15.75
CA GLN A 53 -6.69 3.94 16.35
C GLN A 53 -7.98 4.63 16.84
N LEU A 54 -9.14 4.31 16.27
CA LEU A 54 -10.43 4.92 16.64
C LEU A 54 -11.21 4.10 17.67
N LEU A 55 -11.14 2.77 17.59
CA LEU A 55 -12.00 1.86 18.34
C LEU A 55 -11.34 1.28 19.58
N ILE A 56 -10.01 1.15 19.59
CA ILE A 56 -9.30 0.53 20.70
C ILE A 56 -8.94 1.63 21.71
N SER A 57 -9.45 1.51 22.94
CA SER A 57 -9.04 2.35 24.07
C SER A 57 -7.67 1.90 24.59
N GLU A 58 -6.74 2.84 24.77
CA GLU A 58 -5.36 2.60 25.26
C GLU A 58 -5.26 2.23 26.76
N GLN A 59 -6.39 1.98 27.42
CA GLN A 59 -6.46 1.79 28.86
C GLN A 59 -5.82 0.48 29.36
N SER A 60 -5.58 -0.50 28.48
CA SER A 60 -4.93 -1.77 28.82
C SER A 60 -3.64 -2.02 28.01
N GLN A 61 -2.67 -2.71 28.60
CA GLN A 61 -1.42 -3.10 27.93
C GLN A 61 -1.65 -3.95 26.68
N ASN A 62 -2.68 -4.81 26.70
CA ASN A 62 -3.07 -5.62 25.56
C ASN A 62 -3.60 -4.76 24.40
N SER A 63 -4.40 -3.73 24.71
CA SER A 63 -4.92 -2.76 23.74
C SER A 63 -3.79 -2.02 23.01
N GLN A 64 -2.81 -1.50 23.78
CA GLN A 64 -1.65 -0.80 23.23
C GLN A 64 -0.79 -1.72 22.35
N THR A 65 -0.61 -2.97 22.77
CA THR A 65 0.13 -3.97 21.99
C THR A 65 -0.56 -4.27 20.66
N LEU A 66 -1.89 -4.43 20.69
CA LEU A 66 -2.68 -4.66 19.47
C LEU A 66 -2.60 -3.48 18.51
N GLN A 67 -2.72 -2.24 18.98
CA GLN A 67 -2.58 -1.05 18.14
C GLN A 67 -1.20 -0.95 17.49
N ARG A 68 -0.13 -1.24 18.24
CA ARG A 68 1.24 -1.26 17.71
C ARG A 68 1.41 -2.33 16.63
N LEU A 69 0.83 -3.53 16.84
CA LEU A 69 0.84 -4.58 15.83
C LEU A 69 0.11 -4.15 14.55
N LEU A 70 -1.07 -3.53 14.67
CA LEU A 70 -1.82 -3.05 13.51
C LEU A 70 -1.07 -1.95 12.74
N SER A 71 -0.45 -1.00 13.46
CA SER A 71 0.39 0.02 12.83
C SER A 71 1.59 -0.59 12.11
N ASN A 72 2.25 -1.58 12.73
CA ASN A 72 3.37 -2.27 12.10
C ASN A 72 2.94 -3.03 10.84
N MET A 73 1.75 -3.65 10.83
CA MET A 73 1.21 -4.30 9.64
C MET A 73 0.91 -3.30 8.52
N LYS A 74 0.49 -2.08 8.83
CA LYS A 74 0.34 -0.99 7.85
C LYS A 74 1.70 -0.63 7.25
N ASP A 75 2.66 -0.28 8.10
CA ASP A 75 3.90 0.38 7.71
C ASP A 75 4.95 -0.58 7.12
N TYR A 76 5.13 -1.76 7.72
CA TYR A 76 6.18 -2.70 7.33
C TYR A 76 5.72 -3.79 6.35
N LEU A 77 4.40 -3.96 6.17
CA LEU A 77 3.84 -5.02 5.34
C LEU A 77 2.93 -4.50 4.24
N ALA A 78 1.83 -3.83 4.57
CA ALA A 78 0.80 -3.47 3.58
C ALA A 78 1.32 -2.50 2.52
N ILE A 79 1.95 -1.39 2.92
CA ILE A 79 2.44 -0.37 1.99
C ILE A 79 3.59 -0.91 1.12
N PRO A 80 4.65 -1.56 1.67
CA PRO A 80 5.69 -2.20 0.86
C PRO A 80 5.15 -3.28 -0.09
N LEU A 81 4.15 -4.05 0.33
CA LEU A 81 3.53 -5.08 -0.51
C LEU A 81 2.77 -4.45 -1.67
N ILE A 82 1.97 -3.39 -1.45
CA ILE A 82 1.33 -2.62 -2.55
C ILE A 82 2.38 -2.15 -3.54
N ALA A 83 3.47 -1.54 -3.07
CA ALA A 83 4.55 -1.06 -3.93
C ALA A 83 5.14 -2.18 -4.80
N SER A 84 5.43 -3.33 -4.19
CA SER A 84 5.99 -4.49 -4.90
C SER A 84 5.04 -5.08 -5.93
N LEU A 85 3.74 -5.16 -5.63
CA LEU A 85 2.72 -5.67 -6.55
C LEU A 85 2.58 -4.76 -7.77
N LEU A 86 2.47 -3.46 -7.54
CA LEU A 86 2.33 -2.47 -8.62
C LEU A 86 3.59 -2.39 -9.48
N LEU A 87 4.76 -2.43 -8.85
CA LEU A 87 6.02 -2.48 -9.57
C LEU A 87 6.10 -3.73 -10.44
N ALA A 88 5.79 -4.91 -9.91
CA ALA A 88 5.80 -6.15 -10.69
C ALA A 88 4.84 -6.07 -11.89
N THR A 89 3.65 -5.50 -11.71
CA THR A 89 2.70 -5.33 -12.82
C THR A 89 3.17 -4.35 -13.88
N SER A 90 3.96 -3.33 -13.54
CA SER A 90 4.57 -2.44 -14.53
C SER A 90 5.55 -3.16 -15.47
N PHE A 91 6.02 -4.35 -15.08
CA PHE A 91 6.83 -5.25 -15.88
C PHE A 91 6.04 -6.43 -16.46
N ASN A 92 4.70 -6.36 -16.47
CA ASN A 92 3.82 -7.45 -16.88
C ASN A 92 4.06 -8.77 -16.11
N LYS A 93 4.62 -8.69 -14.90
CA LYS A 93 4.83 -9.85 -14.02
C LYS A 93 3.72 -9.93 -13.00
N PHE A 94 3.16 -11.13 -12.85
CA PHE A 94 2.11 -11.41 -11.88
C PHE A 94 2.62 -12.42 -10.87
N TRP A 95 2.21 -12.21 -9.62
CA TRP A 95 2.66 -13.05 -8.52
C TRP A 95 1.80 -14.30 -8.44
N SER A 96 2.45 -15.46 -8.34
CA SER A 96 1.78 -16.70 -8.00
C SER A 96 1.37 -16.71 -6.52
N ARG A 97 0.46 -17.61 -6.15
CA ARG A 97 0.07 -17.78 -4.73
C ARG A 97 1.28 -18.07 -3.82
N ALA A 98 2.24 -18.85 -4.30
CA ALA A 98 3.45 -19.15 -3.55
C ALA A 98 4.41 -17.93 -3.50
N GLY A 99 4.48 -17.13 -4.57
CA GLY A 99 5.37 -15.98 -4.67
C GLY A 99 5.05 -14.91 -3.62
N TRP A 100 3.77 -14.53 -3.48
CA TRP A 100 3.39 -13.50 -2.50
C TRP A 100 3.56 -13.97 -1.07
N GLY A 101 3.23 -15.23 -0.76
CA GLY A 101 3.40 -15.77 0.59
C GLY A 101 4.86 -15.73 1.03
N ARG A 102 5.79 -16.11 0.14
CA ARG A 102 7.24 -16.03 0.41
C ARG A 102 7.69 -14.59 0.63
N TRP A 103 7.19 -13.63 -0.14
CA TRP A 103 7.56 -12.24 0.05
C TRP A 103 7.06 -11.65 1.36
N VAL A 104 5.82 -11.97 1.75
CA VAL A 104 5.27 -11.60 3.06
C VAL A 104 6.15 -12.17 4.19
N LEU A 105 6.58 -13.43 4.06
CA LEU A 105 7.51 -14.04 5.01
C LEU A 105 8.86 -13.32 5.05
N VAL A 106 9.41 -12.91 3.90
CA VAL A 106 10.65 -12.12 3.85
C VAL A 106 10.49 -10.78 4.57
N LEU A 107 9.40 -10.05 4.32
CA LEU A 107 9.15 -8.75 4.97
C LEU A 107 9.05 -8.89 6.50
N ILE A 108 8.31 -9.90 6.97
CA ILE A 108 8.14 -10.17 8.40
C ILE A 108 9.46 -10.66 9.02
N ALA A 109 10.17 -11.56 8.36
CA ALA A 109 11.44 -12.10 8.86
C ALA A 109 12.53 -11.03 8.92
N MET A 110 12.63 -10.16 7.90
CA MET A 110 13.58 -9.06 7.89
C MET A 110 13.25 -8.02 8.97
N PHE A 111 11.97 -7.71 9.17
CA PHE A 111 11.54 -6.86 10.28
C PHE A 111 11.96 -7.45 11.63
N GLU A 112 11.66 -8.73 11.87
CA GLU A 112 12.00 -9.41 13.12
C GLU A 112 13.52 -9.53 13.33
N LEU A 113 14.27 -9.85 12.27
CA LEU A 113 15.72 -9.94 12.29
C LEU A 113 16.35 -8.59 12.61
N ALA A 114 15.96 -7.54 11.90
CA ALA A 114 16.47 -6.18 12.13
C ALA A 114 16.13 -5.69 13.55
N ARG A 115 14.93 -5.97 14.03
CA ARG A 115 14.53 -5.66 15.41
C ARG A 115 15.40 -6.36 16.44
N ARG A 116 15.70 -7.65 16.24
CA ARG A 116 16.53 -8.44 17.17
C ARG A 116 18.02 -8.10 17.10
N ALA A 117 18.48 -7.64 15.94
CA ALA A 117 19.86 -7.23 15.71
C ALA A 117 20.12 -5.76 16.05
N GLU A 118 19.16 -5.06 16.66
CA GLU A 118 19.25 -3.63 17.01
C GLU A 118 19.42 -2.68 15.80
N PHE A 119 19.13 -3.17 14.58
CA PHE A 119 19.15 -2.41 13.32
C PHE A 119 17.75 -2.01 12.83
N GLY A 120 16.77 -1.94 13.74
CA GLY A 120 15.36 -1.70 13.39
C GLY A 120 15.14 -0.35 12.70
N GLU A 121 15.84 0.69 13.13
CA GLU A 121 15.72 2.05 12.58
C GLU A 121 16.28 2.13 11.15
N GLN A 122 17.48 1.57 10.92
CA GLN A 122 18.09 1.55 9.59
C GLN A 122 17.23 0.73 8.61
N TYR A 123 16.68 -0.39 9.07
CA TYR A 123 15.73 -1.17 8.29
C TYR A 123 14.48 -0.37 7.91
N ALA A 124 13.90 0.38 8.85
CA ALA A 124 12.75 1.25 8.59
C ALA A 124 13.04 2.30 7.51
N MET A 125 14.17 2.99 7.60
CA MET A 125 14.59 4.01 6.61
C MET A 125 14.84 3.41 5.22
N VAL A 126 15.51 2.27 5.15
CA VAL A 126 15.76 1.58 3.88
C VAL A 126 14.45 1.10 3.27
N LEU A 127 13.54 0.54 4.09
CA LEU A 127 12.25 0.05 3.62
C LEU A 127 11.36 1.19 3.11
N SER A 128 11.30 2.33 3.81
CA SER A 128 10.51 3.49 3.39
C SER A 128 11.04 4.09 2.09
N GLY A 129 12.37 4.21 1.94
CA GLY A 129 13.03 4.65 0.72
C GLY A 129 12.74 3.73 -0.47
N ILE A 130 12.98 2.42 -0.31
CA ILE A 130 12.72 1.43 -1.36
C ILE A 130 11.24 1.41 -1.75
N THR A 131 10.34 1.45 -0.78
CA THR A 131 8.89 1.47 -1.02
C THR A 131 8.47 2.69 -1.84
N SER A 132 8.99 3.86 -1.49
CA SER A 132 8.70 5.12 -2.19
C SER A 132 9.21 5.09 -3.64
N VAL A 133 10.45 4.65 -3.84
CA VAL A 133 11.05 4.52 -5.17
C VAL A 133 10.30 3.48 -6.00
N ALA A 134 9.95 2.34 -5.41
CA ALA A 134 9.21 1.28 -6.08
C ALA A 134 7.82 1.75 -6.56
N LEU A 135 7.09 2.51 -5.74
CA LEU A 135 5.81 3.10 -6.15
C LEU A 135 5.97 4.07 -7.32
N LEU A 136 6.96 4.95 -7.28
CA LEU A 136 7.22 5.89 -8.38
C LEU A 136 7.56 5.13 -9.67
N LEU A 137 8.50 4.19 -9.60
CA LEU A 137 8.92 3.38 -10.74
C LEU A 137 7.79 2.53 -11.33
N ALA A 138 6.84 2.07 -10.49
CA ALA A 138 5.68 1.33 -10.96
C ALA A 138 4.85 2.14 -11.97
N PHE A 139 4.74 3.45 -11.80
CA PHE A 139 3.88 4.29 -12.64
C PHE A 139 4.60 5.03 -13.77
N VAL A 140 5.90 5.28 -13.65
CA VAL A 140 6.71 5.93 -14.72
C VAL A 140 6.62 5.17 -16.05
N ARG A 141 6.50 3.84 -16.01
CA ARG A 141 6.53 2.99 -17.20
C ARG A 141 5.24 2.96 -18.03
N TYR A 142 4.12 3.42 -17.48
CA TYR A 142 2.86 3.39 -18.22
C TYR A 142 2.81 4.53 -19.26
N SER A 143 2.40 4.18 -20.49
CA SER A 143 2.25 5.16 -21.58
C SER A 143 0.93 5.93 -21.48
N GLN A 144 -0.09 5.35 -20.85
CA GLN A 144 -1.41 5.94 -20.70
C GLN A 144 -1.35 7.07 -19.66
N ALA A 145 -1.65 8.30 -20.08
CA ALA A 145 -1.62 9.48 -19.22
C ALA A 145 -2.50 9.33 -17.97
N ASN A 146 -3.68 8.71 -18.10
CA ASN A 146 -4.59 8.49 -16.98
C ASN A 146 -3.99 7.59 -15.89
N ILE A 147 -3.27 6.53 -16.28
CA ILE A 147 -2.58 5.64 -15.33
C ILE A 147 -1.36 6.35 -14.75
N ARG A 148 -0.55 6.95 -15.62
CA ARG A 148 0.74 7.54 -15.23
C ARG A 148 0.56 8.74 -14.32
N LEU A 149 -0.32 9.70 -14.64
CA LEU A 149 -0.50 10.91 -13.84
C LEU A 149 -1.11 10.59 -12.48
N LEU A 150 -2.23 9.86 -12.44
CA LEU A 150 -2.89 9.47 -11.19
C LEU A 150 -1.96 8.60 -10.33
N GLY A 151 -1.26 7.67 -10.97
CA GLY A 151 -0.31 6.77 -10.33
C GLY A 151 0.90 7.51 -9.75
N LEU A 152 1.49 8.45 -10.48
CA LEU A 152 2.64 9.24 -10.01
C LEU A 152 2.24 10.20 -8.89
N VAL A 153 1.07 10.85 -8.98
CA VAL A 153 0.56 11.69 -7.89
C VAL A 153 0.32 10.85 -6.65
N GLY A 154 -0.34 9.69 -6.78
CA GLY A 154 -0.56 8.76 -5.68
C GLY A 154 0.75 8.26 -5.08
N ALA A 155 1.71 7.84 -5.91
CA ALA A 155 3.03 7.37 -5.49
C ALA A 155 3.85 8.46 -4.78
N LEU A 156 3.82 9.70 -5.27
CA LEU A 156 4.51 10.82 -4.65
C LEU A 156 3.93 11.10 -3.26
N LEU A 157 2.60 11.16 -3.14
CA LEU A 157 1.93 11.42 -1.86
C LEU A 157 2.15 10.28 -0.87
N ALA A 158 2.09 9.02 -1.32
CA ALA A 158 2.40 7.86 -0.48
C ALA A 158 3.88 7.86 -0.06
N GLY A 159 4.80 8.24 -0.95
CA GLY A 159 6.21 8.38 -0.65
C GLY A 159 6.48 9.47 0.39
N LEU A 160 5.87 10.65 0.24
CA LEU A 160 5.96 11.72 1.25
C LEU A 160 5.37 11.29 2.59
N SER A 161 4.21 10.62 2.56
CA SER A 161 3.56 10.07 3.74
C SER A 161 4.49 9.13 4.51
N VAL A 162 5.13 8.17 3.84
CA VAL A 162 5.92 7.13 4.51
C VAL A 162 7.36 7.56 4.78
N ALA A 163 8.05 8.18 3.82
CA ALA A 163 9.48 8.46 3.89
C ALA A 163 9.82 9.83 4.51
N VAL A 164 8.88 10.76 4.63
CA VAL A 164 9.12 12.10 5.21
C VAL A 164 8.35 12.31 6.51
N TYR A 165 7.03 12.08 6.49
CA TYR A 165 6.17 12.39 7.65
C TYR A 165 5.86 11.17 8.53
N GLY A 166 6.11 9.97 8.03
CA GLY A 166 5.69 8.71 8.62
C GLY A 166 6.59 8.20 9.74
N THR A 167 6.14 7.13 10.39
CA THR A 167 6.88 6.43 11.47
C THR A 167 8.24 5.88 11.01
N LEU A 168 8.36 5.57 9.72
CA LEU A 168 9.57 5.04 9.08
C LEU A 168 10.36 6.13 8.31
N SER A 169 10.19 7.39 8.72
CA SER A 169 10.77 8.54 8.00
C SER A 169 12.30 8.46 7.91
N ILE A 170 12.82 8.80 6.74
CA ILE A 170 14.25 9.00 6.48
C ILE A 170 14.73 10.32 7.09
N LEU A 171 13.80 11.26 7.34
CA LEU A 171 14.06 12.55 7.95
C LEU A 171 13.25 12.67 9.26
N PRO A 172 13.76 12.10 10.39
CA PRO A 172 13.03 12.04 11.66
C PRO A 172 12.55 13.41 12.17
N GLU A 173 13.27 14.48 11.82
CA GLU A 173 12.94 15.87 12.18
C GLU A 173 11.58 16.35 11.65
N TYR A 174 11.09 15.75 10.55
CA TYR A 174 9.80 16.11 9.93
C TYR A 174 8.66 15.14 10.28
N GLN A 175 8.87 14.19 11.20
CA GLN A 175 7.82 13.24 11.56
C GLN A 175 6.56 13.96 12.06
N ASN A 176 5.43 13.65 11.43
CA ASN A 176 4.16 14.20 11.81
C ASN A 176 3.03 13.24 11.39
N ALA A 177 2.43 12.60 12.39
CA ALA A 177 1.38 11.61 12.17
C ALA A 177 0.17 12.17 11.39
N LEU A 178 -0.22 13.42 11.65
CA LEU A 178 -1.36 14.04 10.96
C LEU A 178 -1.09 14.23 9.47
N PHE A 179 0.08 14.75 9.11
CA PHE A 179 0.47 14.90 7.71
C PHE A 179 0.69 13.55 7.03
N SER A 180 1.34 12.61 7.71
CA SER A 180 1.51 11.24 7.22
C SER A 180 0.18 10.61 6.85
N ASP A 181 -0.77 10.57 7.79
CA ASP A 181 -2.07 9.91 7.58
C ASP A 181 -2.95 10.66 6.57
N GLY A 182 -2.91 12.00 6.57
CA GLY A 182 -3.61 12.82 5.59
C GLY A 182 -3.10 12.61 4.16
N LEU A 183 -1.78 12.60 3.96
CA LEU A 183 -1.17 12.31 2.67
C LEU A 183 -1.44 10.87 2.23
N LEU A 184 -1.41 9.91 3.16
CA LEU A 184 -1.74 8.52 2.87
C LEU A 184 -3.18 8.40 2.38
N ALA A 185 -4.14 9.04 3.03
CA ALA A 185 -5.55 9.03 2.61
C ALA A 185 -5.72 9.53 1.16
N ILE A 186 -5.13 10.69 0.83
CA ILE A 186 -5.20 11.24 -0.53
C ILE A 186 -4.49 10.32 -1.53
N SER A 187 -3.35 9.74 -1.15
CA SER A 187 -2.59 8.80 -1.99
C SER A 187 -3.42 7.57 -2.34
N LEU A 188 -4.18 7.01 -1.39
CA LEU A 188 -5.00 5.82 -1.61
C LEU A 188 -6.12 6.07 -2.61
N VAL A 189 -6.70 7.29 -2.63
CA VAL A 189 -7.70 7.67 -3.64
C VAL A 189 -7.08 7.67 -5.04
N ALA A 190 -5.93 8.33 -5.20
CA ALA A 190 -5.24 8.42 -6.49
C ALA A 190 -4.75 7.04 -6.97
N LEU A 191 -4.16 6.25 -6.08
CA LEU A 191 -3.73 4.88 -6.36
C LEU A 191 -4.90 3.95 -6.68
N GLY A 192 -6.05 4.10 -6.00
CA GLY A 192 -7.26 3.32 -6.28
C GLY A 192 -7.81 3.57 -7.69
N LEU A 193 -7.76 4.82 -8.17
CA LEU A 193 -8.11 5.14 -9.55
C LEU A 193 -7.08 4.61 -10.55
N ALA A 194 -5.79 4.83 -10.29
CA ALA A 194 -4.72 4.37 -11.17
C ALA A 194 -4.72 2.84 -11.32
N THR A 195 -4.90 2.10 -10.22
CA THR A 195 -4.93 0.63 -10.25
C THR A 195 -6.13 0.07 -10.98
N ARG A 196 -7.30 0.72 -10.89
CA ARG A 196 -8.46 0.34 -11.70
C ARG A 196 -8.13 0.42 -13.19
N GLU A 197 -7.49 1.50 -13.63
CA GLU A 197 -7.09 1.68 -15.02
C GLU A 197 -6.00 0.68 -15.45
N VAL A 198 -5.06 0.34 -14.57
CA VAL A 198 -4.07 -0.73 -14.79
C VAL A 198 -4.75 -2.08 -15.03
N ILE A 199 -5.73 -2.45 -14.19
CA ILE A 199 -6.47 -3.71 -14.34
C ILE A 199 -7.24 -3.74 -15.67
N SER A 200 -7.92 -2.65 -16.02
CA SER A 200 -8.65 -2.49 -17.28
C SER A 200 -7.73 -2.65 -18.50
N LEU A 201 -6.54 -2.05 -18.46
CA LEU A 201 -5.52 -2.18 -19.51
C LEU A 201 -5.12 -3.65 -19.74
N PHE A 202 -4.83 -4.39 -18.66
CA PHE A 202 -4.46 -5.80 -18.78
C PHE A 202 -5.61 -6.71 -19.21
N GLN A 203 -6.85 -6.38 -18.86
CA GLN A 203 -8.04 -7.08 -19.37
C GLN A 203 -8.19 -6.90 -20.88
N ASN A 204 -7.95 -5.70 -21.40
CA ASN A 204 -8.08 -5.41 -22.82
C ASN A 204 -6.96 -6.05 -23.64
N GLN A 205 -5.73 -6.10 -23.11
CA GLN A 205 -4.61 -6.80 -23.78
C GLN A 205 -4.84 -8.31 -23.89
N GLY A 206 -5.36 -8.95 -22.85
CA GLY A 206 -5.65 -10.39 -22.86
C GLY A 206 -6.79 -10.80 -23.81
N ALA A 207 -7.73 -9.90 -24.09
CA ALA A 207 -8.84 -10.16 -25.02
C ALA A 207 -8.39 -10.18 -26.49
N VAL A 208 -7.37 -9.40 -26.86
CA VAL A 208 -6.85 -9.33 -28.23
C VAL A 208 -6.10 -10.60 -28.61
N SER A 209 -5.38 -11.24 -27.67
CA SER A 209 -4.61 -12.47 -27.93
C SER A 209 -5.46 -13.74 -28.12
N THR A 210 -6.73 -13.73 -27.72
CA THR A 210 -7.64 -14.88 -27.89
C THR A 210 -8.51 -14.79 -29.15
N SER A 211 -8.38 -13.70 -29.91
CA SER A 211 -9.15 -13.44 -31.14
C SER A 211 -8.36 -13.63 -32.44
N MET A 212 -7.15 -14.19 -32.35
CA MET A 212 -6.32 -14.64 -33.48
C MET A 212 -6.14 -16.15 -33.37
#